data_AF-A0A2P8WIL2-F1
#
_entry.id   AF-A0A2P8WIL2-F1
#
_cell.length_a   1.000
_cell.length_b   1.000
_cell.length_c   1.000
_cell.angle_alpha   90.00
_cell.angle_beta   90.00
_cell.angle_gamma   90.00
#
_symmetry.space_group_name_H-M   'P 1'
#
loop_
_entity.id
_entity.type
_entity.pdbx_description
1 polymer ?
#
loop_
_entity_poly.entity_id
_entity_poly.type
_entity_poly.pdbx_seq_one_letter_code
_entity_poly.pdbx_strand_id
1 'polypeptide(L)' 'MSDRFTVTLPDGVGADLQRWADSEGRAKANLASFLLELAVRQRYPEKYPPKTFEERDR' A
#
# COMPACT_ATOMS: atom_id res chain seq x y z
N MET A 1 10.38 10.51 6.52
CA MET A 1 11.02 10.65 5.19
C MET A 1 10.40 9.61 4.28
N SER A 2 10.04 9.96 3.04
CA SER A 2 9.49 9.03 2.05
C SER A 2 10.54 8.69 1.00
N ASP A 3 10.58 7.42 0.60
CA ASP A 3 11.39 6.95 -0.53
C ASP A 3 10.50 6.73 -1.76
N ARG A 4 11.02 7.02 -2.96
CA ARG A 4 10.27 6.90 -4.23
C ARG A 4 11.11 6.16 -5.26
N PHE A 5 10.56 5.06 -5.75
CA PHE A 5 11.16 4.23 -6.79
C PHE A 5 10.10 3.78 -7.81
N THR A 6 10.54 3.19 -8.92
CA THR A 6 9.65 2.66 -9.97
C THR A 6 9.51 1.16 -9.84
N VAL A 7 8.28 0.66 -9.95
CA VAL A 7 7.96 -0.79 -10.01
C VAL A 7 7.45 -1.16 -11.39
N THR A 8 7.94 -2.26 -11.93
CA THR A 8 7.41 -2.87 -13.17
C THR A 8 6.54 -4.05 -12.80
N LEU A 9 5.33 -4.10 -13.32
CA LEU A 9 4.36 -5.17 -13.07
C LEU A 9 4.01 -5.86 -14.39
N PRO A 10 3.64 -7.15 -14.37
CA PRO A 10 3.01 -7.80 -15.52
C PRO A 10 1.76 -7.02 -15.97
N ASP A 11 1.51 -6.96 -17.27
CA ASP A 11 0.43 -6.14 -17.85
C ASP A 11 -0.94 -6.42 -17.22
N GLY A 12 -1.29 -7.70 -17.04
CA GLY A 12 -2.55 -8.09 -16.39
C GLY A 12 -2.67 -7.57 -14.96
N VAL A 13 -1.59 -7.70 -14.17
CA VAL A 13 -1.54 -7.21 -12.78
C VAL A 13 -1.64 -5.68 -12.74
N GLY A 14 -0.94 -4.99 -13.64
CA GLY A 14 -1.01 -3.53 -13.75
C GLY A 14 -2.42 -3.03 -14.11
N ALA A 15 -3.14 -3.77 -14.97
CA ALA A 15 -4.51 -3.46 -15.35
C ALA A 15 -5.50 -3.71 -14.20
N ASP A 16 -5.38 -4.84 -13.49
CA ASP A 16 -6.20 -5.13 -12.30
C ASP A 16 -5.98 -4.10 -11.19
N LEU A 17 -4.73 -3.70 -10.95
CA LEU A 17 -4.40 -2.66 -10.00
C LEU A 17 -5.03 -1.31 -10.37
N GLN A 18 -5.06 -0.97 -11.67
CA GLN A 18 -5.73 0.24 -12.14
C GLN A 18 -7.24 0.17 -11.87
N ARG A 19 -7.89 -0.94 -12.26
CA ARG A 19 -9.33 -1.15 -12.02
C ARG A 19 -9.69 -1.03 -10.54
N TRP A 20 -8.87 -1.60 -9.66
CA TRP A 20 -9.08 -1.50 -8.23
C TRP A 20 -8.96 -0.05 -7.76
N ALA A 21 -7.91 0.67 -8.17
CA ALA A 21 -7.72 2.07 -7.80
C ALA A 21 -8.90 2.95 -8.24
N ASP A 22 -9.40 2.73 -9.46
CA ASP A 22 -10.56 3.43 -10.01
C ASP A 22 -11.83 3.13 -9.20
N SER A 23 -12.05 1.88 -8.77
CA SER A 23 -13.20 1.48 -7.96
C SER A 23 -13.23 2.15 -6.57
N GLU A 24 -12.07 2.55 -6.05
CA GLU A 24 -11.93 3.25 -4.77
C GLU A 24 -11.79 4.77 -4.95
N GLY A 25 -11.85 5.28 -6.19
CA GLY A 25 -11.71 6.70 -6.49
C GLY A 25 -10.34 7.29 -6.13
N ARG A 26 -9.27 6.48 -6.14
CA ARG A 26 -7.91 6.93 -5.81
C ARG A 26 -6.91 6.69 -6.93
N ALA A 27 -5.80 7.42 -6.89
CA ALA A 27 -4.71 7.21 -7.84
C ALA A 27 -4.07 5.82 -7.68
N LYS A 28 -3.79 5.15 -8.81
CA LYS A 28 -3.09 3.84 -8.84
C LYS A 28 -1.79 3.83 -8.04
N ALA A 29 -1.01 4.91 -8.11
CA ALA A 29 0.23 5.04 -7.34
C ALA A 29 -0.01 5.00 -5.83
N ASN A 30 -1.09 5.62 -5.34
CA ASN A 30 -1.42 5.63 -3.92
C ASN A 30 -1.88 4.25 -3.44
N LEU A 31 -2.68 3.54 -4.24
CA LEU A 31 -3.03 2.14 -3.98
C LEU A 31 -1.78 1.26 -3.94
N ALA A 32 -0.90 1.38 -4.95
CA ALA A 32 0.36 0.64 -5.00
C ALA A 32 1.23 0.88 -3.76
N SER A 33 1.43 2.14 -3.36
CA SER A 33 2.21 2.48 -2.16
C SER A 33 1.61 1.86 -0.91
N PHE A 34 0.29 1.92 -0.74
CA PHE A 34 -0.40 1.30 0.40
C PHE A 34 -0.22 -0.22 0.42
N LEU A 35 -0.41 -0.90 -0.71
CA LEU A 35 -0.27 -2.35 -0.81
C LEU A 35 1.18 -2.81 -0.55
N LEU A 36 2.16 -2.08 -1.08
CA LEU A 36 3.57 -2.36 -0.82
C LEU A 36 3.92 -2.16 0.66
N GLU A 37 3.44 -1.08 1.28
CA GLU A 37 3.62 -0.86 2.72
C GLU A 37 2.99 -1.98 3.54
N LEU A 38 1.75 -2.36 3.22
CA LEU A 38 1.03 -3.44 3.89
C LEU A 38 1.82 -4.77 3.81
N ALA A 39 2.29 -5.14 2.62
CA ALA A 39 3.07 -6.36 2.40
C ALA A 39 4.40 -6.34 3.19
N VAL A 40 5.12 -5.21 3.20
CA VAL A 40 6.37 -5.07 3.95
C VAL A 40 6.12 -5.17 5.47
N ARG A 41 5.06 -4.53 5.99
CA ARG A 41 4.70 -4.62 7.42
C ARG A 41 4.34 -6.05 7.82
N GLN A 42 3.58 -6.76 6.99
CA GLN A 42 3.26 -8.17 7.22
C GLN A 42 4.50 -9.07 7.23
N ARG A 43 5.51 -8.73 6.42
CA ARG A 43 6.77 -9.49 6.36
C ARG A 43 7.68 -9.29 7.58
N TYR A 44 7.62 -8.13 8.23
CA TYR A 44 8.46 -7.75 9.37
C TYR A 44 7.63 -7.24 10.56
N PRO A 45 6.77 -8.09 11.16
CA PRO A 45 5.87 -7.67 12.25
C PRO A 45 6.60 -7.19 13.50
N GLU A 46 7.80 -7.71 13.76
CA GLU A 46 8.68 -7.28 14.86
C GLU A 46 9.22 -5.85 14.67
N LYS A 47 9.42 -5.44 13.42
CA LYS A 47 9.92 -4.09 13.08
C LYS A 47 8.79 -3.09 12.92
N TYR A 48 7.62 -3.54 12.47
CA TYR A 48 6.45 -2.73 12.22
C TYR A 48 5.24 -3.29 12.97
N PRO A 49 5.17 -3.11 14.29
CA PRO A 49 4.03 -3.61 15.07
C PRO A 49 2.72 -3.00 14.54
N PRO A 50 1.60 -3.74 14.62
CA PRO A 50 0.29 -3.22 14.28
C PRO A 50 0.03 -1.95 15.08
N LYS A 51 -0.49 -0.90 14.43
CA LYS A 51 -0.95 0.29 15.17
C LYS A 51 -2.13 -0.16 16.04
N THR A 52 -1.91 -0.31 17.35
CA THR A 52 -3.00 -0.44 18.31
C THR A 52 -3.84 0.84 18.26
N PHE A 53 -5.16 0.70 18.20
CA PHE A 53 -6.08 1.81 17.99
C PHE A 53 -6.26 2.73 19.22
N GLU A 54 -5.38 2.64 20.23
CA GLU A 54 -5.53 3.33 21.51
C GLU A 54 -5.23 4.85 21.50
N GLU A 55 -4.91 5.44 20.34
CA GLU A 55 -4.53 6.86 20.24
C GLU A 55 -5.37 7.66 19.23
N ARG A 56 -6.63 7.27 18.97
CA ARG A 56 -7.57 8.09 18.17
C ARG A 56 -8.73 8.70 18.97
N ASP A 57 -8.62 8.72 20.30
CA ASP A 57 -9.57 9.39 21.19
C ASP A 57 -8.84 10.37 22.14
N ARG A 58 -8.01 11.27 21.59
CA ARG A 58 -7.52 12.45 22.33
C ARG A 58 -7.34 13.67 21.45
#